data_AF-A0A357YKT8-F1
#
_entry.id   AF-A0A357YKT8-F1
#
_cell.length_a   1.000
_cell.length_b   1.000
_cell.length_c   1.000
_cell.angle_alpha   90.00
_cell.angle_beta   90.00
_cell.angle_gamma   90.00
#
_symmetry.space_group_name_H-M   'P 1'
#
loop_
_entity.id
_entity.type
_entity.pdbx_description
1 polymer ?
#
loop_
_entity_poly.entity_id
_entity_poly.type
_entity_poly.pdbx_seq_one_letter_code
_entity_poly.pdbx_strand_id
1 'polypeptide(L)' 'NLRASYRFPIFKNRNVELFAGINNLTDTHYSPMLTVNAVAFGNAEPRYYYPGMPRHYYTGIRLLLE' A
#
# COMPACT_ATOMS: atom_id res chain seq x y z
N ASN A 1 -0.31 -8.80 -4.07
CA ASN A 1 -1.23 -7.99 -3.23
C ASN A 1 -2.58 -8.67 -3.21
N LEU A 2 -3.25 -8.70 -2.06
CA LEU A 2 -4.55 -9.33 -1.88
C LEU A 2 -5.49 -8.37 -1.15
N ARG A 3 -6.75 -8.26 -1.59
CA ARG A 3 -7.77 -7.44 -0.94
C ARG A 3 -9.11 -8.18 -0.95
N ALA A 4 -9.84 -8.12 0.14
CA ALA A 4 -11.22 -8.56 0.26
C ALA A 4 -12.10 -7.38 0.67
N SER A 5 -13.34 -7.35 0.19
CA SER A 5 -14.31 -6.30 0.51
C SER A 5 -15.73 -6.85 0.51
N TYR A 6 -16.55 -6.34 1.42
CA TYR A 6 -17.98 -6.65 1.50
C TYR A 6 -18.79 -5.35 1.50
N ARG A 7 -19.77 -5.28 0.61
CA ARG A 7 -20.66 -4.12 0.46
C ARG A 7 -22.06 -4.49 0.93
N PHE A 8 -22.64 -3.65 1.77
CA PHE A 8 -24.03 -3.78 2.21
C PHE A 8 -24.76 -2.44 2.15
N PRO A 9 -26.05 -2.46 1.78
CA PRO A 9 -26.90 -1.27 1.82
C PRO A 9 -27.16 -0.87 3.26
N ILE A 10 -27.17 0.44 3.53
CA ILE A 10 -27.59 1.00 4.83
C ILE A 10 -28.89 1.79 4.67
N PHE A 11 -29.02 2.57 3.59
CA PHE A 11 -30.24 3.33 3.26
C PHE A 11 -30.57 3.18 1.78
N LYS A 12 -31.75 3.67 1.38
CA LYS A 12 -32.32 3.55 0.03
C LYS A 12 -31.39 4.02 -1.12
N ASN A 13 -30.38 4.82 -0.81
CA ASN A 13 -29.39 5.37 -1.75
C ASN A 13 -27.97 5.44 -1.14
N ARG A 14 -27.68 4.61 -0.12
CA ARG A 14 -26.36 4.61 0.54
C ARG A 14 -25.89 3.20 0.79
N ASN A 15 -24.68 2.91 0.33
CA ASN A 15 -24.00 1.66 0.59
C ASN A 15 -22.77 1.91 1.47
N VAL A 16 -22.43 0.93 2.31
CA VAL A 16 -21.13 0.89 2.98
C VAL A 16 -20.34 -0.31 2.49
N GLU A 17 -19.05 -0.09 2.27
CA GLU A 17 -18.08 -1.13 1.95
C GLU A 17 -17.09 -1.24 3.11
N LEU A 18 -17.02 -2.43 3.71
CA LEU A 18 -15.92 -2.81 4.58
C LEU A 18 -14.88 -3.52 3.74
N PHE A 19 -13.60 -3.17 3.90
CA PHE A 19 -12.53 -3.80 3.16
C PHE A 19 -11.28 -3.99 4.01
N ALA A 20 -10.55 -5.06 3.73
CA ALA A 20 -9.24 -5.32 4.30
C ALA A 20 -8.32 -5.90 3.22
N GLY A 21 -7.02 -5.66 3.35
CA GLY A 21 -6.05 -6.14 2.38
C GLY A 21 -4.65 -6.27 2.94
N ILE A 22 -3.84 -7.01 2.19
CA ILE A 22 -2.44 -7.30 2.45
C ILE A 22 -1.67 -6.95 1.20
N ASN A 23 -0.76 -5.99 1.33
CA ASN A 23 0.22 -5.69 0.31
C ASN A 23 1.49 -6.48 0.58
N ASN A 24 2.19 -6.87 -0.49
CA ASN A 24 3.35 -7.76 -0.43
C ASN A 24 3.05 -9.09 0.30
N LEU A 25 2.01 -9.81 -0.15
CA LEU A 25 1.52 -11.05 0.47
C LEU A 25 2.62 -12.12 0.61
N THR A 26 3.52 -12.22 -0.36
CA THR A 26 4.64 -13.17 -0.37
C THR A 26 5.85 -12.69 0.44
N ASP A 27 5.80 -11.47 1.00
CA ASP A 27 6.93 -10.80 1.67
C ASP A 27 8.21 -10.78 0.83
N THR A 28 8.04 -10.55 -0.47
CA THR A 28 9.15 -10.47 -1.42
C THR A 28 9.91 -9.17 -1.20
N HIS A 29 11.24 -9.25 -1.12
CA HIS A 29 12.10 -8.07 -1.13
C HIS A 29 12.17 -7.50 -2.55
N TYR A 30 11.89 -6.20 -2.68
CA TYR A 30 11.95 -5.48 -3.94
C TYR A 30 12.40 -4.04 -3.72
N SER A 31 12.78 -3.35 -4.79
CA SER A 31 13.13 -1.93 -4.77
C SER A 31 12.26 -1.16 -5.78
N PRO A 32 11.25 -0.39 -5.35
CA PRO A 32 10.39 0.39 -6.26
C PRO A 32 11.14 1.53 -6.94
N MET A 33 12.29 1.95 -6.41
CA MET A 33 13.04 3.08 -6.95
C MET A 33 14.54 2.81 -6.89
N LEU A 34 15.20 3.04 -8.03
CA LEU A 34 16.64 3.05 -8.15
C LEU A 34 17.10 4.50 -8.32
N THR A 35 18.13 4.89 -7.57
CA THR A 35 18.76 6.19 -7.65
C THR A 35 19.96 6.08 -8.59
N VAL A 36 19.73 6.39 -9.87
CA VAL A 36 20.79 6.31 -10.90
C VAL A 36 21.89 7.36 -10.71
N ASN A 37 21.54 8.51 -10.12
CA ASN A 37 22.46 9.61 -9.80
C ASN A 37 22.55 9.78 -8.27
N ALA A 38 22.85 8.70 -7.54
CA ALA A 38 22.93 8.76 -6.09
C ALA A 38 24.03 9.75 -5.66
N VAL A 39 23.64 10.78 -4.90
CA VAL A 39 24.57 11.78 -4.36
C VAL A 39 24.97 11.35 -2.95
N ALA A 40 26.27 11.30 -2.68
CA ALA A 40 26.79 11.12 -1.33
C ALA A 40 26.53 12.37 -0.48
N PHE A 41 26.18 12.19 0.79
CA PHE A 41 26.06 13.29 1.75
C PHE A 41 27.06 13.11 2.89
N GLY A 42 27.92 14.11 3.11
CA GLY A 42 29.01 14.03 4.11
C GLY A 42 30.04 12.94 3.76
N ASN A 43 30.39 12.11 4.74
CA ASN A 43 31.30 10.96 4.59
C ASN A 43 30.56 9.63 4.28
N ALA A 44 29.26 9.66 3.98
CA ALA A 44 28.48 8.45 3.71
C ALA A 44 28.44 8.11 2.22
N GLU A 45 28.49 6.82 1.90
CA GLU A 45 28.35 6.33 0.53
C GLU A 45 26.96 6.66 -0.06
N PRO A 46 26.85 6.89 -1.38
CA PRO A 46 25.57 7.15 -2.03
C PRO A 46 24.57 6.01 -1.89
N ARG A 47 23.30 6.33 -1.66
CA ARG A 47 22.22 5.35 -1.59
C ARG A 47 21.59 5.10 -2.97
N TYR A 48 21.89 3.94 -3.55
CA TYR A 48 21.46 3.57 -4.91
C TYR A 48 20.03 3.03 -5.02
N TYR A 49 19.39 2.66 -3.92
CA TYR A 49 18.05 2.09 -3.98
C TYR A 49 17.23 2.38 -2.71
N TYR A 50 15.92 2.44 -2.90
CA TYR A 50 14.96 2.57 -1.82
C TYR A 50 14.19 1.26 -1.71
N PRO A 51 14.34 0.51 -0.60
CA PRO A 51 13.63 -0.74 -0.42
C PRO A 51 12.12 -0.49 -0.43
N GLY A 52 11.39 -1.41 -1.06
CA GLY A 52 9.94 -1.42 -1.08
C GLY A 52 9.37 -1.65 0.31
N MET A 53 8.09 -1.33 0.48
CA MET A 53 7.43 -1.61 1.75
C MET A 53 7.38 -3.13 1.98
N PRO A 54 7.76 -3.60 3.19
CA PRO A 54 7.53 -4.99 3.59
C PRO A 54 6.05 -5.37 3.54
N ARG A 55 5.73 -6.63 3.84
CA ARG A 55 4.33 -7.05 4.05
C ARG A 55 3.64 -6.10 5.03
N HIS A 56 2.52 -5.51 4.59
CA HIS A 56 1.72 -4.62 5.42
C HIS A 56 0.23 -4.81 5.15
N TYR A 57 -0.54 -4.48 6.17
CA TYR A 57 -1.97 -4.73 6.25
C TYR A 57 -2.71 -3.39 6.29
N TYR A 58 -3.87 -3.35 5.67
CA TYR A 58 -4.76 -2.21 5.76
C TYR A 58 -6.20 -2.69 5.88
N THR A 59 -7.01 -1.87 6.55
CA THR A 59 -8.46 -2.07 6.67
C THR A 59 -9.14 -0.72 6.59
N GLY A 60 -10.40 -0.69 6.19
CA GLY A 60 -11.14 0.54 6.07
C GLY A 60 -12.62 0.35 5.86
N ILE A 61 -13.32 1.47 6.01
CA ILE A 61 -14.75 1.61 5.78
C ILE A 61 -14.92 2.71 4.74
N ARG A 62 -15.72 2.44 3.71
CA ARG A 62 -16.06 3.40 2.67
C ARG A 62 -17.57 3.63 2.63
N LEU A 63 -17.98 4.88 2.78
CA LEU A 63 -19.34 5.33 2.48
C LEU A 63 -19.45 5.61 0.98
N LEU A 64 -20.41 4.95 0.33
CA LEU A 64 -20.72 5.11 -1.09
C LEU A 64 -22.04 5.88 -1.18
N LEU A 65 -21.95 7.10 -1.70
CA LEU A 65 -23.08 7.97 -2.01
C LEU A 65 -23.40 7.77 -3.49
N GLU A 66 -24.63 7.40 -3.81
CA GLU A 66 -25.15 7.35 -5.19
C GLU A 66 -25.45 8.75 -5.72
#